data_AF-A0A015LKN6-F1
#
_entry.id   AF-A0A015LKN6-F1
#
_cell.length_a   1.000
_cell.length_b   1.000
_cell.length_c   1.000
_cell.angle_alpha   90.00
_cell.angle_beta   90.00
_cell.angle_gamma   90.00
#
_symmetry.space_group_name_H-M   'P 1'
#
loop_
_entity.id
_entity.type
_entity.pdbx_description
1 polymer ?
#
loop_
_entity_poly.entity_id
_entity_poly.type
_entity_poly.pdbx_seq_one_letter_code
_entity_poly.pdbx_strand_id
1 'polypeptide(L)'
;MLHTASLLIDDVEDDSKLRRGVPVAHSIYGVPSTINCANYVYFLGLNELTKLNDINMFNIYTEELLNLHRGQGMELYWRDTLTCPSEDEFIEMVSNKTGGLLRLGVKLMQAASESRVDYVPLVNLIGIHFQIRDDYMNLQSDKYADNKGFCEDLTEGKFSFPIIHSIHSDPDNRQLISILYRNFINLNI
;
A
#
# COMPACT_ATOMS: atom_id res chain seq x y z
N MET A 1 7.50 11.67 6.60
CA MET A 1 8.52 10.65 6.92
C MET A 1 7.99 9.26 6.61
N LEU A 2 7.03 8.77 7.40
CA LEU A 2 6.51 7.40 7.29
C LEU A 2 5.94 7.08 5.90
N HIS A 3 5.16 7.99 5.31
CA HIS A 3 4.64 7.79 3.94
C HIS A 3 5.74 7.61 2.91
N THR A 4 6.83 8.38 2.99
CA THR A 4 7.94 8.24 2.05
C THR A 4 8.72 6.96 2.31
N ALA A 5 8.94 6.58 3.57
CA ALA A 5 9.57 5.33 3.92
C ALA A 5 8.77 4.11 3.43
N SER A 6 7.44 4.15 3.57
CA SER A 6 6.60 3.06 3.07
C SER A 6 6.65 2.95 1.56
N LEU A 7 6.67 4.07 0.82
CA LEU A 7 6.85 4.04 -0.64
C LEU A 7 8.18 3.40 -1.06
N LEU A 8 9.27 3.62 -0.31
CA LEU A 8 10.56 2.99 -0.61
C LEU A 8 10.54 1.47 -0.42
N ILE A 9 9.79 0.99 0.56
CA ILE A 9 9.60 -0.45 0.81
C ILE A 9 8.65 -1.05 -0.23
N ASP A 10 7.50 -0.42 -0.46
CA ASP A 10 6.46 -0.82 -1.42
C ASP A 10 7.06 -0.96 -2.83
N ASP A 11 7.82 0.05 -3.31
CA ASP A 11 8.50 -0.01 -4.61
C ASP A 11 9.48 -1.20 -4.72
N VAL A 12 10.10 -1.62 -3.61
CA VAL A 12 10.99 -2.80 -3.59
C VAL A 12 10.18 -4.10 -3.56
N GLU A 13 9.11 -4.14 -2.77
CA GLU A 13 8.24 -5.30 -2.63
C GLU A 13 7.47 -5.61 -3.92
N ASP A 14 7.14 -4.59 -4.70
CA ASP A 14 6.40 -4.66 -5.97
C ASP A 14 7.31 -4.69 -7.21
N ASP A 15 8.64 -4.59 -7.05
CA ASP A 15 9.60 -4.48 -8.15
C ASP A 15 9.27 -3.35 -9.16
N SER A 16 8.65 -2.28 -8.67
CA SER A 16 8.23 -1.12 -9.45
C SER A 16 9.41 -0.49 -10.19
N LYS A 17 9.16 0.13 -11.36
CA LYS A 17 10.25 0.73 -12.17
C LYS A 17 10.35 2.24 -12.03
N LEU A 18 9.22 2.91 -11.85
CA LEU A 18 9.15 4.35 -11.75
C LEU A 18 8.31 4.77 -10.54
N ARG A 19 8.72 5.87 -9.91
CA ARG A 19 7.89 6.59 -8.95
C ARG A 19 7.83 8.06 -9.34
N ARG A 20 6.63 8.54 -9.68
CA ARG A 20 6.39 9.95 -10.08
C ARG A 20 7.25 10.35 -11.30
N GLY A 21 7.39 9.43 -12.25
CA GLY A 21 8.09 9.65 -13.52
C GLY A 21 9.62 9.61 -13.42
N VAL A 22 10.18 9.23 -12.27
CA VAL A 22 11.62 9.05 -12.08
C VAL A 22 11.94 7.63 -11.64
N PRO A 23 13.15 7.10 -11.90
CA PRO A 23 13.54 5.78 -11.44
C PRO A 23 13.40 5.63 -9.92
N VAL A 24 12.89 4.48 -9.50
CA VAL A 24 12.76 4.10 -8.08
C VAL A 24 14.10 4.11 -7.36
N ALA A 25 14.09 4.38 -6.05
CA ALA A 25 15.32 4.50 -5.27
C ALA A 25 16.18 3.23 -5.32
N HIS A 26 15.57 2.04 -5.33
CA HIS A 26 16.30 0.78 -5.32
C HIS A 26 17.02 0.50 -6.64
N SER A 27 16.59 1.10 -7.76
CA SER A 27 17.31 1.00 -9.04
C SER A 27 18.54 1.92 -9.09
N ILE A 28 18.59 2.95 -8.24
CA ILE A 28 19.71 3.91 -8.17
C ILE A 28 20.71 3.52 -7.08
N TYR A 29 20.20 3.17 -5.89
CA TYR A 29 21.02 2.95 -4.68
C TYR A 29 21.13 1.48 -4.27
N GLY A 30 20.43 0.59 -4.97
CA GLY A 30 20.33 -0.82 -4.66
C GLY A 30 19.26 -1.14 -3.61
N VAL A 31 18.70 -2.35 -3.70
CA VAL A 31 17.70 -2.90 -2.77
C VAL A 31 18.18 -2.85 -1.31
N PRO A 32 19.40 -3.33 -0.95
CA PRO A 32 19.83 -3.35 0.45
C PRO A 32 19.86 -1.97 1.11
N SER A 33 20.40 -0.98 0.40
CA SER A 33 20.50 0.41 0.88
C SER A 33 19.12 1.06 1.03
N THR A 34 18.21 0.78 0.10
CA THR A 34 16.85 1.32 0.10
C THR A 34 16.04 0.80 1.27
N ILE A 35 16.05 -0.53 1.50
CA ILE A 35 15.39 -1.15 2.67
C ILE A 35 15.96 -0.58 3.98
N ASN A 36 17.29 -0.53 4.11
CA ASN A 36 17.91 -0.02 5.33
C ASN A 36 17.54 1.45 5.60
N CYS A 37 17.54 2.29 4.57
CA CYS A 37 17.15 3.70 4.67
C CYS A 37 15.69 3.87 5.10
N ALA A 38 14.78 3.14 4.46
CA ALA A 38 13.36 3.20 4.77
C ALA A 38 13.08 2.76 6.22
N ASN A 39 13.67 1.64 6.65
CA ASN A 39 13.53 1.14 8.01
C ASN A 39 14.11 2.12 9.03
N TYR A 40 15.26 2.74 8.74
CA TYR A 40 15.82 3.80 9.58
C TYR A 40 14.86 4.99 9.72
N VAL A 41 14.21 5.42 8.63
CA VAL A 41 13.23 6.51 8.66
C VAL A 41 11.98 6.16 9.48
N TYR A 42 11.54 4.90 9.53
CA TYR A 42 10.49 4.48 10.46
C TYR A 42 10.91 4.75 11.92
N PHE A 43 12.14 4.39 12.31
CA PHE A 43 12.61 4.66 13.67
C PHE A 43 12.86 6.15 13.93
N LEU A 44 13.23 6.94 12.92
CA LEU A 44 13.26 8.40 13.06
C LEU A 44 11.84 8.97 13.29
N GLY A 45 10.83 8.44 12.61
CA GLY A 45 9.43 8.83 12.85
C GLY A 45 8.98 8.52 14.28
N LEU A 46 9.34 7.34 14.80
CA LEU A 46 9.13 6.99 16.21
C LEU A 46 9.90 7.92 17.17
N ASN A 47 11.14 8.27 16.83
CA ASN A 47 11.94 9.18 17.65
C ASN A 47 11.32 10.59 17.71
N GLU A 48 10.67 11.06 16.65
CA GLU A 48 9.94 12.34 16.68
C GLU A 48 8.75 12.32 17.66
N LEU A 49 8.08 11.17 17.83
CA LEU A 49 6.98 11.03 18.80
C LEU A 49 7.45 11.16 20.25
N THR A 50 8.70 10.83 20.55
CA THR A 50 9.26 11.00 21.91
C THR A 50 9.18 12.44 22.39
N LYS A 51 9.20 13.41 21.47
CA LYS A 51 9.12 14.85 21.76
C LYS A 51 7.73 15.28 22.25
N LEU A 52 6.70 14.49 22.00
CA LEU A 52 5.32 14.77 22.40
C LEU A 52 5.04 14.32 23.84
N ASN A 53 5.91 13.48 24.42
CA ASN A 53 5.85 13.02 25.81
C ASN A 53 4.48 12.45 26.25
N ASP A 54 3.80 11.75 25.33
CA ASP A 54 2.52 11.09 25.58
C ASP A 54 2.60 9.60 25.18
N ILE A 55 2.45 8.72 26.18
CA ILE A 55 2.50 7.26 25.99
C ILE A 55 1.38 6.75 25.08
N ASN A 56 0.24 7.43 25.03
CA ASN A 56 -0.88 7.04 24.16
C ASN A 56 -0.52 7.21 22.69
N MET A 57 0.29 8.23 22.35
CA MET A 57 0.75 8.45 20.98
C MET A 57 1.69 7.33 20.50
N PHE A 58 2.50 6.75 21.39
CA PHE A 58 3.29 5.55 21.08
C PHE A 58 2.42 4.33 20.76
N ASN A 59 1.34 4.14 21.52
CA ASN A 59 0.40 3.04 21.28
C ASN A 59 -0.31 3.22 19.93
N ILE A 60 -0.78 4.43 19.63
CA ILE A 60 -1.39 4.77 18.33
C ILE A 60 -0.42 4.48 17.18
N TYR A 61 0.83 4.94 17.30
CA TYR A 61 1.86 4.70 16.28
C TYR A 61 2.10 3.21 16.04
N THR A 62 2.29 2.46 17.12
CA THR A 62 2.58 1.02 17.05
C THR A 62 1.41 0.26 16.45
N GLU A 63 0.18 0.55 16.89
CA GLU A 63 -1.03 -0.09 16.38
C GLU A 63 -1.21 0.17 14.87
N GLU A 64 -1.08 1.42 14.43
CA GLU A 64 -1.31 1.74 13.02
C GLU A 64 -0.19 1.27 12.09
N LEU A 65 1.07 1.20 12.56
CA LEU A 65 2.12 0.54 11.77
C LEU A 65 1.94 -0.97 11.71
N LEU A 66 1.44 -1.61 12.78
CA LEU A 66 1.08 -3.03 12.72
C LEU A 66 -0.05 -3.27 11.72
N ASN A 67 -1.07 -2.40 11.70
CA ASN A 67 -2.15 -2.48 10.72
C ASN A 67 -1.62 -2.28 9.29
N LEU A 68 -0.73 -1.30 9.06
CA LEU A 68 -0.11 -1.10 7.75
C LEU A 68 0.57 -2.40 7.26
N HIS A 69 1.38 -3.05 8.10
CA HIS A 69 2.07 -4.29 7.73
C HIS A 69 1.13 -5.49 7.59
N ARG A 70 0.04 -5.57 8.36
CA ARG A 70 -1.00 -6.60 8.17
C ARG A 70 -1.65 -6.47 6.79
N GLY A 71 -2.02 -5.24 6.41
CA GLY A 71 -2.59 -4.97 5.09
C GLY A 71 -1.61 -5.30 3.97
N GLN A 72 -0.37 -4.82 4.06
CA GLN A 72 0.68 -5.15 3.08
C GLN A 72 0.88 -6.67 2.97
N GLY A 73 0.96 -7.36 4.11
CA GLY A 73 1.15 -8.81 4.13
C GLY A 73 0.00 -9.59 3.48
N MET A 74 -1.25 -9.14 3.63
CA MET A 74 -2.40 -9.76 2.95
C MET A 74 -2.28 -9.62 1.43
N GLU A 75 -1.94 -8.43 0.94
CA GLU A 75 -1.79 -8.15 -0.49
C GLU A 75 -0.65 -8.97 -1.12
N LEU A 76 0.53 -8.97 -0.49
CA LEU A 76 1.68 -9.77 -0.92
C LEU A 76 1.35 -11.27 -0.91
N TYR A 77 0.67 -11.75 0.14
CA TYR A 77 0.24 -13.13 0.22
C TYR A 77 -0.67 -13.52 -0.95
N TRP A 78 -1.68 -12.71 -1.27
CA TRP A 78 -2.58 -12.99 -2.39
C TRP A 78 -1.85 -13.00 -3.72
N ARG A 79 -1.00 -11.99 -3.96
CA ARG A 79 -0.17 -11.88 -5.17
C ARG A 79 0.72 -13.11 -5.34
N ASP A 80 1.51 -13.45 -4.32
CA ASP A 80 2.54 -14.48 -4.40
C ASP A 80 1.96 -15.91 -4.38
N THR A 81 0.75 -16.08 -3.84
CA THR A 81 0.02 -17.37 -3.87
C THR A 81 -1.01 -17.47 -4.99
N LEU A 82 -1.21 -16.40 -5.76
CA LEU A 82 -2.23 -16.28 -6.81
C LEU A 82 -3.66 -16.54 -6.29
N THR A 83 -3.91 -16.18 -5.04
CA THR A 83 -5.21 -16.33 -4.40
C THR A 83 -5.99 -15.04 -4.57
N CYS A 84 -6.92 -15.00 -5.52
CA CYS A 84 -7.78 -13.82 -5.71
C CYS A 84 -8.69 -13.63 -4.48
N PRO A 85 -8.60 -12.50 -3.75
CA PRO A 85 -9.49 -12.23 -2.63
C PRO A 85 -10.90 -11.87 -3.11
N SER A 86 -11.88 -11.92 -2.21
CA SER A 86 -13.18 -11.26 -2.37
C SER A 86 -13.07 -9.74 -2.26
N GLU A 87 -14.10 -9.01 -2.71
CA GLU A 87 -14.14 -7.55 -2.56
C GLU A 87 -14.15 -7.12 -1.08
N ASP A 88 -14.81 -7.88 -0.19
CA ASP A 88 -14.83 -7.58 1.24
C ASP A 88 -13.44 -7.75 1.89
N GLU A 89 -12.72 -8.82 1.54
CA GLU A 89 -11.34 -9.03 1.99
C GLU A 89 -10.42 -7.92 1.47
N PHE A 90 -10.60 -7.48 0.22
CA PHE A 90 -9.88 -6.33 -0.31
C PHE A 90 -10.13 -5.07 0.51
N ILE A 91 -11.40 -4.77 0.86
CA ILE A 91 -11.73 -3.61 1.69
C ILE A 91 -11.07 -3.68 3.07
N GLU A 92 -11.00 -4.87 3.68
CA GLU A 92 -10.28 -5.09 4.94
C GLU A 92 -8.77 -4.82 4.78
N MET A 93 -8.15 -5.38 3.74
CA MET A 93 -6.74 -5.16 3.44
C MET A 93 -6.44 -3.67 3.24
N VAL A 94 -7.25 -2.96 2.44
CA VAL A 94 -7.07 -1.53 2.17
C VAL A 94 -7.26 -0.68 3.43
N SER A 95 -8.24 -1.04 4.25
CA SER A 95 -8.44 -0.39 5.56
C SER A 95 -7.19 -0.53 6.42
N ASN A 96 -6.44 -1.61 6.30
CA ASN A 96 -5.18 -1.81 6.99
C ASN A 96 -4.00 -1.08 6.31
N LYS A 97 -3.68 -1.38 5.05
CA LYS A 97 -2.54 -0.86 4.28
C LYS A 97 -2.59 0.66 4.13
N THR A 98 -3.64 1.16 3.49
CA THR A 98 -3.78 2.58 3.12
C THR A 98 -4.47 3.37 4.24
N GLY A 99 -5.48 2.77 4.86
CA GLY A 99 -6.19 3.38 5.99
C GLY A 99 -5.31 3.56 7.22
N GLY A 100 -4.35 2.66 7.48
CA GLY A 100 -3.49 2.70 8.67
C GLY A 100 -2.70 3.99 8.79
N LEU A 101 -2.05 4.42 7.70
CA LEU A 101 -1.23 5.63 7.74
C LEU A 101 -2.06 6.92 7.84
N LEU A 102 -3.25 6.95 7.21
CA LEU A 102 -4.19 8.06 7.35
C LEU A 102 -4.77 8.14 8.77
N ARG A 103 -5.16 6.99 9.34
CA ARG A 103 -5.62 6.88 10.73
C ARG A 103 -4.54 7.31 11.70
N LEU A 104 -3.27 6.97 11.47
CA LEU A 104 -2.17 7.41 12.31
C LEU A 104 -2.14 8.94 12.43
N GLY A 105 -2.19 9.64 11.30
CA GLY A 105 -2.22 11.11 11.30
C GLY A 105 -3.40 11.67 12.07
N VAL A 106 -4.62 11.15 11.81
CA VAL A 106 -5.84 11.66 12.45
C VAL A 106 -5.92 11.29 13.94
N LYS A 107 -5.56 10.07 14.33
CA LYS A 107 -5.54 9.65 15.74
C LYS A 107 -4.53 10.45 16.56
N LEU A 108 -3.35 10.75 16.01
CA LEU A 108 -2.38 11.62 16.68
C LEU A 108 -2.92 13.05 16.86
N MET A 109 -3.57 13.61 15.83
CA MET A 109 -4.22 14.92 15.92
C MET A 109 -5.36 14.93 16.95
N GLN A 110 -6.19 13.87 16.97
CA GLN A 110 -7.27 13.72 17.95
C GLN A 110 -6.71 13.65 19.37
N ALA A 111 -5.66 12.85 19.60
CA ALA A 111 -5.00 12.72 20.90
C ALA A 111 -4.41 14.05 21.40
N ALA A 112 -3.99 14.93 20.49
CA ALA A 112 -3.51 16.27 20.80
C ALA A 112 -4.62 17.35 20.86
N SER A 113 -5.90 16.97 20.74
CA SER A 113 -7.03 17.89 20.67
C SER A 113 -8.04 17.67 21.81
N GLU A 114 -8.92 18.65 22.04
CA GLU A 114 -10.07 18.50 22.95
C GLU A 114 -11.29 17.81 22.30
N SER A 115 -11.21 17.49 21.00
CA SER A 115 -12.31 16.91 20.24
C SER A 115 -12.61 15.48 20.72
N ARG A 116 -13.90 15.21 20.99
CA ARG A 116 -14.40 13.85 21.32
C ARG A 116 -15.05 13.15 20.13
N VAL A 117 -15.09 13.79 18.97
CA VAL A 117 -15.64 13.20 17.75
C VAL A 117 -14.71 12.09 17.28
N ASP A 118 -15.28 10.93 16.96
CA ASP A 118 -14.56 9.85 16.31
C ASP A 118 -14.53 10.06 14.78
N TYR A 119 -13.36 10.41 14.26
CA TYR A 119 -13.13 10.60 12.83
C TYR A 119 -12.68 9.33 12.12
N VAL A 120 -12.40 8.23 12.85
CA VAL A 120 -11.88 6.99 12.25
C VAL A 120 -12.78 6.42 11.15
N PRO A 121 -14.12 6.38 11.28
CA PRO A 121 -14.99 5.87 10.21
C PRO A 121 -14.86 6.67 8.90
N LEU A 122 -14.76 8.00 9.00
CA LEU A 122 -14.58 8.85 7.82
C LEU A 122 -13.21 8.62 7.17
N VAL A 123 -12.16 8.52 7.98
CA VAL A 123 -10.79 8.30 7.49
C VAL A 123 -10.66 6.95 6.79
N ASN A 124 -11.31 5.90 7.32
CA ASN A 124 -11.35 4.60 6.66
C ASN A 124 -12.02 4.69 5.28
N LEU A 125 -13.15 5.40 5.17
CA LEU A 125 -13.83 5.61 3.89
C LEU A 125 -12.96 6.37 2.89
N ILE A 126 -12.24 7.40 3.35
CA ILE A 126 -11.27 8.13 2.51
C ILE A 126 -10.16 7.20 2.04
N GLY A 127 -9.62 6.35 2.91
CA GLY A 127 -8.58 5.37 2.56
C GLY A 127 -9.03 4.38 1.49
N ILE A 128 -10.24 3.82 1.65
CA ILE A 128 -10.86 2.92 0.68
C ILE A 128 -11.04 3.62 -0.68
N HIS A 129 -11.65 4.81 -0.68
CA HIS A 129 -11.85 5.58 -1.91
C HIS A 129 -10.51 5.93 -2.59
N PHE A 130 -9.50 6.32 -1.81
CA PHE A 130 -8.18 6.64 -2.33
C PHE A 130 -7.55 5.44 -3.03
N GLN A 131 -7.59 4.25 -2.42
CA GLN A 131 -7.00 3.06 -3.02
C GLN A 131 -7.73 2.60 -4.27
N ILE A 132 -9.06 2.51 -4.24
CA ILE A 132 -9.85 2.10 -5.43
C ILE A 132 -9.59 3.06 -6.58
N ARG A 133 -9.47 4.37 -6.29
CA ARG A 133 -9.12 5.35 -7.30
C ARG A 133 -7.69 5.14 -7.83
N ASP A 134 -6.72 4.84 -6.97
CA ASP A 134 -5.33 4.60 -7.41
C ASP A 134 -5.25 3.37 -8.33
N ASP A 135 -5.90 2.28 -7.94
CA ASP A 135 -6.00 1.03 -8.71
C ASP A 135 -6.66 1.26 -10.08
N TYR A 136 -7.79 1.98 -10.11
CA TYR A 136 -8.45 2.33 -11.37
C TYR A 136 -7.56 3.19 -12.28
N MET A 137 -6.89 4.19 -11.70
CA MET A 137 -6.04 5.11 -12.47
C MET A 137 -4.79 4.42 -13.01
N ASN A 138 -4.26 3.40 -12.32
CA ASN A 138 -3.15 2.59 -12.79
C ASN A 138 -3.46 1.94 -14.15
N LEU A 139 -4.70 1.50 -14.36
CA LEU A 139 -5.13 0.79 -15.58
C LEU A 139 -5.66 1.73 -16.69
N GLN A 140 -6.08 2.95 -16.35
CA GLN A 140 -6.84 3.79 -17.28
C GLN A 140 -6.17 5.13 -17.65
N SER A 141 -5.23 5.63 -16.85
CA SER A 141 -4.72 7.00 -17.02
C SER A 141 -3.36 7.05 -17.71
N ASP A 142 -3.27 7.76 -18.85
CA ASP A 142 -1.99 8.04 -19.54
C ASP A 142 -0.98 8.71 -18.61
N LYS A 143 -1.45 9.63 -17.76
CA LYS A 143 -0.59 10.29 -16.77
C LYS A 143 -0.04 9.31 -15.74
N TYR A 144 -0.80 8.30 -15.33
CA TYR A 144 -0.27 7.26 -14.45
C TYR A 144 0.72 6.37 -15.19
N ALA A 145 0.43 6.04 -16.45
CA ALA A 145 1.35 5.31 -17.31
C ALA A 145 2.72 6.01 -17.43
N ASP A 146 2.74 7.33 -17.58
CA ASP A 146 3.98 8.13 -17.61
C ASP A 146 4.71 8.15 -16.26
N ASN A 147 3.98 8.04 -15.14
CA ASN A 147 4.54 8.22 -13.80
C ASN A 147 4.99 6.94 -13.11
N LYS A 148 4.36 5.81 -13.45
CA LYS A 148 4.52 4.50 -12.81
C LYS A 148 4.92 3.43 -13.84
N GLY A 149 4.30 3.49 -15.02
CA GLY A 149 4.41 2.48 -16.07
C GLY A 149 3.03 2.12 -16.58
N PHE A 150 2.93 1.68 -17.84
CA PHE A 150 1.64 1.31 -18.42
C PHE A 150 1.08 0.05 -17.75
N CYS A 151 -0.05 0.20 -17.03
CA CYS A 151 -0.71 -0.87 -16.29
C CYS A 151 0.24 -1.65 -15.36
N GLU A 152 1.05 -0.93 -14.57
CA GLU A 152 2.04 -1.53 -13.66
C GLU A 152 1.43 -2.61 -12.75
N ASP A 153 0.19 -2.43 -12.27
CA ASP A 153 -0.52 -3.42 -11.45
C ASP A 153 -0.59 -4.81 -12.12
N LEU A 154 -0.68 -4.87 -13.46
CA LEU A 154 -0.67 -6.13 -14.21
C LEU A 154 0.73 -6.77 -14.25
N THR A 155 1.77 -5.95 -14.33
CA THR A 155 3.17 -6.42 -14.28
C THR A 155 3.53 -6.93 -12.89
N GLU A 156 3.08 -6.23 -11.86
CA GLU A 156 3.23 -6.63 -10.44
C GLU A 156 2.45 -7.93 -10.14
N GLY A 157 1.41 -8.25 -10.91
CA GLY A 157 0.52 -9.39 -10.62
C GLY A 157 -0.46 -9.08 -9.49
N LYS A 158 -0.67 -7.80 -9.21
CA LYS A 158 -1.50 -7.31 -8.10
C LYS A 158 -2.98 -7.60 -8.35
N PHE A 159 -3.68 -8.05 -7.31
CA PHE A 159 -5.14 -8.13 -7.30
C PHE A 159 -5.75 -6.77 -6.92
N SER A 160 -5.72 -5.81 -7.86
CA SER A 160 -6.34 -4.50 -7.66
C SER A 160 -7.87 -4.55 -7.80
N PHE A 161 -8.59 -3.54 -7.31
CA PHE A 161 -10.06 -3.61 -7.25
C PHE A 161 -10.75 -3.95 -8.59
N PRO A 162 -10.42 -3.31 -9.73
CA PRO A 162 -11.03 -3.66 -11.02
C PRO A 162 -10.68 -5.10 -11.47
N ILE A 163 -9.49 -5.59 -11.12
CA ILE A 163 -9.03 -6.93 -11.46
C ILE A 163 -9.82 -7.98 -10.67
N ILE A 164 -9.98 -7.78 -9.36
CA ILE A 164 -10.79 -8.64 -8.48
C ILE A 164 -12.21 -8.72 -9.01
N HIS A 165 -12.83 -7.57 -9.28
CA HIS A 165 -14.19 -7.51 -9.81
C HIS A 165 -14.32 -8.27 -11.14
N SER A 166 -13.38 -8.07 -12.06
CA SER A 166 -13.38 -8.75 -13.36
C SER A 166 -13.28 -10.28 -13.20
N ILE A 167 -12.43 -10.78 -12.31
CA ILE A 167 -12.24 -12.22 -12.08
C ILE A 167 -13.53 -12.84 -11.51
N HIS A 168 -14.16 -12.19 -10.53
CA HIS A 168 -15.38 -12.74 -9.91
C HIS A 168 -16.63 -12.59 -10.77
N SER A 169 -16.64 -11.63 -11.71
CA SER A 169 -17.76 -11.43 -12.63
C SER A 169 -17.92 -12.56 -13.66
N ASP A 170 -16.83 -13.27 -13.98
CA ASP A 170 -16.82 -14.42 -14.89
C ASP A 170 -15.76 -15.47 -14.44
N PRO A 171 -16.07 -16.31 -13.43
CA PRO A 171 -15.10 -17.24 -12.84
C PRO A 171 -14.57 -18.33 -13.79
N ASP A 172 -15.29 -18.61 -14.88
CA ASP A 172 -14.85 -19.56 -15.90
C ASP A 172 -13.77 -18.95 -16.82
N ASN A 173 -13.67 -17.63 -16.88
CA ASN A 173 -12.68 -16.91 -17.65
C ASN A 173 -11.35 -16.77 -16.90
N ARG A 174 -10.44 -17.70 -17.16
CA ARG A 174 -9.10 -17.71 -16.56
C ARG A 174 -8.08 -16.81 -17.24
N GLN A 175 -8.47 -16.01 -18.24
CA GLN A 175 -7.53 -15.21 -19.03
C GLN A 175 -6.78 -14.20 -18.15
N LEU A 176 -7.50 -13.46 -17.30
CA LEU A 176 -6.89 -12.42 -16.46
C LEU A 176 -5.95 -13.03 -15.41
N ILE A 177 -6.38 -14.08 -14.70
CA ILE A 177 -5.52 -14.83 -13.77
C ILE A 177 -4.25 -15.34 -14.47
N SER A 178 -4.38 -15.84 -15.71
CA SER A 178 -3.23 -16.34 -16.48
C SER A 178 -2.26 -15.23 -16.87
N ILE A 179 -2.74 -14.00 -17.10
CA ILE A 179 -1.89 -12.84 -17.37
C ILE A 179 -1.09 -12.48 -16.11
N LEU A 180 -1.75 -12.40 -14.95
CA LEU A 180 -1.09 -12.13 -13.67
C LEU A 180 -0.01 -13.19 -13.37
N TYR A 181 -0.31 -14.47 -13.65
CA TYR A 181 0.64 -15.56 -13.43
C TYR A 181 1.90 -15.50 -14.31
N ARG A 182 1.75 -15.20 -15.61
CA ARG A 182 2.90 -15.15 -16.53
C ARG A 182 3.89 -14.07 -16.15
N ASN A 183 3.38 -12.93 -15.67
CA ASN A 183 4.22 -11.83 -15.24
C ASN A 183 4.98 -12.18 -13.95
N PHE A 184 4.35 -12.89 -13.02
CA PHE A 184 5.02 -13.41 -11.82
C PHE A 184 6.19 -14.36 -12.14
N ILE A 185 6.04 -15.27 -13.12
CA ILE A 185 7.14 -16.19 -13.51
C ILE A 185 8.31 -15.42 -14.14
N ASN A 186 8.03 -14.44 -15.01
CA ASN A 186 9.07 -13.69 -15.71
C ASN A 186 9.90 -12.79 -14.79
N LEU A 187 9.42 -12.50 -13.57
CA LEU A 187 10.17 -11.78 -12.53
C LEU A 187 11.14 -12.68 -11.75
N ASN A 188 10.98 -14.01 -11.84
CA ASN A 188 11.72 -15.01 -11.04
C ASN A 188 12.70 -15.88 -11.87
N ILE A 189 13.01 -15.48 -13.11
CA ILE A 189 14.01 -16.10 -14.01
C ILE A 189 15.00 -15.04 -14.46
#